data_AF-A0AAJ5NIV1-F1
#
_entry.id   AF-A0AAJ5NIV1-F1
#
_cell.length_a   1.000
_cell.length_b   1.000
_cell.length_c   1.000
_cell.angle_alpha   90.00
_cell.angle_beta   90.00
_cell.angle_gamma   90.00
#
_symmetry.space_group_name_H-M   'P 1'
#
loop_
_entity.id
_entity.type
_entity.pdbx_description
1 polymer ?
#
loop_
_entity_poly.entity_id
_entity_poly.type
_entity_poly.pdbx_seq_one_letter_code
_entity_poly.pdbx_strand_id
1 'polypeptide(L)'
;MIRYALIVAAYYARGPVKRDVMMAQVLSSALEGVVHNAARRGLLAAPKLKRELVARARRYLEGIARYDGELPLANRSEKRVVPRNSE
;
A
#
# COMPACT_ATOMS: atom_id res chain seq x y z
N MET A 1 13.08 -1.85 8.02
CA MET A 1 11.89 -1.15 7.48
C MET A 1 12.17 -0.27 6.28
N ILE A 2 13.23 0.57 6.28
CA ILE A 2 13.55 1.50 5.18
C ILE A 2 13.64 0.82 3.80
N ARG A 3 14.20 -0.40 3.71
CA ARG A 3 14.34 -1.14 2.42
C ARG A 3 13.01 -1.43 1.71
N TYR A 4 11.97 -1.85 2.43
CA TYR A 4 10.68 -2.14 1.80
C TYR A 4 9.94 -0.88 1.38
N ALA A 5 10.07 0.22 2.14
CA ALA A 5 9.50 1.51 1.77
C ALA A 5 10.14 2.07 0.48
N LEU A 6 11.45 1.84 0.29
CA LEU A 6 12.15 2.20 -0.95
C LEU A 6 11.69 1.35 -2.15
N ILE A 7 11.49 0.04 -1.97
CA ILE A 7 10.95 -0.84 -3.01
C ILE A 7 9.56 -0.39 -3.44
N VAL A 8 8.73 -0.04 -2.47
CA VAL A 8 7.40 0.54 -2.71
C VAL A 8 7.52 1.85 -3.49
N ALA A 9 8.29 2.82 -3.00
CA ALA A 9 8.43 4.13 -3.65
C ALA A 9 8.95 4.00 -5.10
N ALA A 10 9.92 3.11 -5.32
CA ALA A 10 10.44 2.80 -6.65
C ALA A 10 9.39 2.17 -7.57
N TYR A 11 8.53 1.28 -7.06
CA TYR A 11 7.44 0.68 -7.83
C TYR A 11 6.45 1.73 -8.35
N TYR A 12 6.17 2.77 -7.56
CA TYR A 12 5.26 3.85 -7.93
C TYR A 12 5.92 5.03 -8.65
N ALA A 13 7.23 4.97 -8.92
CA ALA A 13 8.00 6.06 -9.52
C ALA A 13 7.77 7.43 -8.84
N ARG A 14 7.60 7.45 -7.50
CA ARG A 14 7.33 8.65 -6.71
C ARG A 14 8.15 8.66 -5.40
N GLY A 15 8.22 9.82 -4.74
CA GLY A 15 8.82 9.92 -3.41
C GLY A 15 8.02 9.16 -2.35
N PRO A 16 8.67 8.54 -1.34
CA PRO A 16 7.98 7.78 -0.30
C PRO A 16 7.07 8.67 0.56
N VAL A 17 5.80 8.29 0.69
CA VAL A 17 4.84 8.93 1.60
C VAL A 17 4.57 8.07 2.84
N LYS A 18 3.95 8.61 3.90
CA LYS A 18 3.61 7.85 5.13
C LYS A 18 2.81 6.57 4.83
N ARG A 19 1.94 6.60 3.81
CA ARG A 19 1.19 5.43 3.34
C ARG A 19 2.12 4.34 2.82
N ASP A 20 3.18 4.71 2.09
CA ASP A 20 4.15 3.77 1.54
C ASP A 20 4.91 3.04 2.65
N VAL A 21 5.17 3.71 3.79
CA VAL A 21 5.78 3.11 4.97
C VAL A 21 4.87 2.05 5.60
N MET A 22 3.59 2.37 5.84
CA MET A 22 2.64 1.40 6.40
C MET A 22 2.42 0.22 5.45
N MET A 23 2.31 0.49 4.14
CA MET A 23 2.17 -0.55 3.12
C MET A 23 3.40 -1.47 3.08
N ALA A 24 4.60 -0.90 3.15
CA ALA A 24 5.84 -1.64 3.24
C ALA A 24 5.91 -2.52 4.51
N GLN A 25 5.38 -2.04 5.64
CA GLN A 25 5.28 -2.82 6.88
C GLN A 25 4.35 -4.02 6.70
N VAL A 26 3.13 -3.79 6.22
CA VAL A 26 2.15 -4.87 6.01
C VAL A 26 2.68 -5.92 5.03
N LEU A 27 3.25 -5.48 3.91
CA LEU A 27 3.85 -6.40 2.93
C LEU A 27 5.00 -7.19 3.54
N SER A 28 5.91 -6.54 4.28
CA SER A 28 7.02 -7.20 4.96
C SER A 28 6.51 -8.27 5.94
N SER A 29 5.57 -7.94 6.82
CA SER A 29 5.03 -8.86 7.82
C SER A 29 4.32 -10.06 7.17
N ALA A 30 3.56 -9.83 6.09
CA ALA A 30 2.90 -10.91 5.36
C ALA A 30 3.91 -11.88 4.72
N LEU A 31 4.94 -11.34 4.05
CA LEU A 31 5.99 -12.15 3.42
C LEU A 31 6.78 -12.96 4.47
N GLU A 32 7.12 -12.33 5.58
CA GLU A 32 7.86 -12.95 6.68
C GLU A 32 7.07 -14.12 7.30
N GLY A 33 5.75 -13.96 7.51
CA GLY A 33 4.88 -15.03 7.98
C GLY A 33 4.77 -16.22 7.00
N VAL A 34 4.67 -15.94 5.70
CA VAL A 34 4.64 -17.02 4.68
C VAL A 34 5.97 -17.76 4.62
N VAL A 35 7.10 -17.04 4.62
CA VAL A 35 8.44 -17.62 4.60
C VAL A 35 8.69 -18.45 5.86
N HIS A 36 8.31 -17.95 7.03
CA HIS A 36 8.43 -18.68 8.30
C HIS A 36 7.61 -19.98 8.28
N ASN A 37 6.35 -19.93 7.85
CA ASN A 37 5.51 -21.12 7.76
C ASN A 37 6.04 -22.13 6.73
N ALA A 38 6.55 -21.65 5.59
CA ALA A 38 7.15 -22.51 4.59
C ALA A 38 8.44 -23.18 5.09
N ALA A 39 9.27 -22.47 5.84
CA ALA A 39 10.46 -23.02 6.50
C ALA A 39 10.07 -24.14 7.46
N ARG A 40 9.10 -23.87 8.34
CA ARG A 40 8.57 -24.85 9.31
C ARG A 40 8.05 -26.12 8.64
N ARG A 41 7.53 -26.03 7.42
CA ARG A 41 6.96 -27.15 6.64
C ARG A 41 7.94 -27.78 5.64
N GLY A 42 9.18 -27.32 5.56
CA GLY A 42 10.17 -27.80 4.58
C GLY A 42 9.86 -27.43 3.12
N LEU A 43 9.07 -26.37 2.89
CA LEU A 43 8.56 -25.99 1.57
C LEU A 43 9.33 -24.83 0.90
N LEU A 44 10.40 -24.30 1.50
CA LEU A 44 11.14 -23.16 0.94
C LEU A 44 11.72 -23.42 -0.46
N ALA A 45 12.11 -24.67 -0.73
CA ALA A 45 12.62 -25.07 -2.04
C ALA A 45 11.53 -25.19 -3.11
N ALA A 46 10.24 -25.23 -2.73
CA ALA A 46 9.13 -25.47 -3.63
C ALA A 46 9.00 -24.32 -4.65
N PRO A 47 9.23 -24.55 -5.96
CA PRO A 47 9.17 -23.49 -6.97
C PRO A 47 7.77 -22.86 -7.08
N LYS A 48 6.73 -23.64 -6.82
CA LYS A 48 5.33 -23.17 -6.81
C LYS A 48 5.09 -22.12 -5.73
N LEU A 49 5.67 -22.30 -4.55
CA LEU A 49 5.55 -21.33 -3.46
C LEU A 49 6.21 -20.00 -3.85
N LYS A 50 7.43 -20.05 -4.41
CA LYS A 50 8.15 -18.85 -4.87
C LYS A 50 7.35 -18.06 -5.90
N ARG A 51 6.78 -18.75 -6.90
CA ARG A 51 5.93 -18.12 -7.93
C ARG A 51 4.69 -17.46 -7.33
N GLU A 52 3.99 -18.14 -6.43
CA GLU A 52 2.79 -17.61 -5.78
C GLU A 52 3.11 -16.39 -4.90
N LEU A 53 4.24 -16.42 -4.19
CA LEU A 53 4.67 -15.31 -3.34
C LEU A 53 4.95 -14.05 -4.16
N VAL A 54 5.66 -14.20 -5.28
CA VAL A 54 5.94 -13.09 -6.22
C VAL A 54 4.64 -12.55 -6.81
N ALA A 55 3.74 -13.43 -7.25
CA ALA A 55 2.45 -13.03 -7.83
C ALA A 55 1.58 -12.24 -6.83
N ARG A 56 1.56 -12.66 -5.56
CA ARG A 56 0.84 -11.96 -4.49
C ARG A 56 1.46 -10.61 -4.14
N ALA A 57 2.79 -10.56 -4.00
CA ALA A 57 3.49 -9.30 -3.75
C ALA A 57 3.21 -8.29 -4.88
N ARG A 58 3.26 -8.75 -6.13
CA ARG A 58 2.93 -7.92 -7.30
C ARG A 58 1.49 -7.42 -7.26
N ARG A 59 0.50 -8.29 -7.04
CA ARG A 59 -0.92 -7.90 -6.94
C ARG A 59 -1.18 -6.92 -5.79
N TYR A 60 -0.49 -7.09 -4.66
CA TYR A 60 -0.59 -6.17 -3.53
C TYR A 60 -0.13 -4.77 -3.93
N LEU A 61 0.98 -4.67 -4.65
CA LEU A 61 1.47 -3.40 -5.19
C LEU A 61 0.52 -2.84 -6.28
N GLU A 62 -0.02 -3.65 -7.18
CA GLU A 62 -0.93 -3.20 -8.25
C GLU A 62 -2.31 -2.76 -7.75
N GLY A 63 -2.87 -3.46 -6.76
CA GLY A 63 -4.19 -3.14 -6.20
C GLY A 63 -4.22 -1.79 -5.48
N ILE A 64 -3.06 -1.31 -5.03
CA ILE A 64 -2.95 -0.08 -4.25
C ILE A 64 -2.70 1.14 -5.14
N ALA A 65 -2.14 0.97 -6.35
CA ALA A 65 -2.14 1.98 -7.42
C ALA A 65 -3.54 2.41 -7.86
N ARG A 66 -4.58 1.66 -7.47
CA ARG A 66 -5.98 1.97 -7.78
C ARG A 66 -6.72 2.63 -6.62
N TYR A 67 -6.07 2.78 -5.45
CA TYR A 67 -6.67 3.33 -4.24
C TYR A 67 -6.04 4.69 -3.93
N ASP A 68 -6.23 5.63 -4.86
CA ASP A 68 -5.67 6.99 -4.83
C ASP A 68 -6.48 7.97 -3.98
N GLY A 69 -7.30 7.50 -3.05
CA GLY A 69 -7.78 8.33 -1.93
C GLY A 69 -8.55 9.63 -2.23
N GLU A 70 -8.86 9.96 -3.48
CA GLU A 70 -9.93 10.90 -3.78
C GLU A 70 -11.24 10.09 -3.84
N LEU A 71 -11.94 10.06 -2.71
CA LEU A 71 -13.40 10.15 -2.81
C LEU A 71 -13.71 11.36 -3.72
N PRO A 72 -14.64 11.27 -4.68
CA PRO A 72 -15.06 12.43 -5.43
C PRO A 72 -15.38 13.55 -4.44
N LEU A 73 -14.85 14.75 -4.67
CA LEU A 73 -15.24 15.96 -3.95
C LEU A 73 -16.71 16.31 -4.27
N ALA A 74 -17.65 15.41 -3.96
CA ALA A 74 -19.08 15.67 -3.96
C ALA A 74 -19.42 16.27 -2.59
N ASN A 75 -19.15 17.57 -2.49
CA ASN A 75 -19.72 18.59 -1.58
C ASN A 75 -18.65 19.59 -1.14
N ARG A 76 -18.09 20.30 -2.14
CA ARG A 76 -17.51 21.62 -1.92
C ARG A 76 -18.39 22.67 -2.58
N SER A 77 -19.67 22.69 -2.21
CA SER A 77 -20.62 23.74 -2.61
C SER A 77 -21.55 24.07 -1.45
N GLU A 78 -20.99 24.55 -0.35
CA GLU A 78 -21.71 25.49 0.52
C GLU A 78 -20.71 26.41 1.23
N LYS A 79 -19.94 27.15 0.42
CA LYS A 79 -19.52 28.49 0.84
C LYS A 79 -20.76 29.38 0.82
N ARG A 80 -21.58 29.33 1.88
CA ARG A 80 -22.53 30.40 2.14
C ARG A 80 -21.73 31.53 2.78
N VAL A 81 -21.27 32.44 1.94
CA VAL A 81 -20.64 33.70 2.36
C VAL A 81 -21.70 34.80 2.17
N VAL A 82 -21.81 35.66 3.19
CA VAL A 82 -22.40 37.02 3.23
C VAL A 82 -23.92 37.09 3.53
N PRO A 83 -24.46 38.09 4.28
CA PRO A 83 -23.83 39.27 4.89
C PRO A 83 -23.91 39.40 6.42
N ARG A 84 -22.93 40.17 6.91
CA ARG A 84 -22.95 40.94 8.15
C ARG A 84 -23.91 42.12 7.94
N ASN A 85 -25.04 42.13 8.64
CA ASN A 85 -25.84 43.36 8.75
C ASN A 85 -25.42 44.09 10.03
N SER A 86 -24.82 45.25 9.81
CA SER A 86 -24.71 46.33 10.78
C SER A 86 -26.05 47.06 10.82
N GLU A 87 -26.62 47.23 12.01
CA GLU A 87 -27.33 48.42 12.52
C GLU A 87 -27.80 48.14 13.96
#